data_AF-A0A1J1LMQ0-F1
#
_entry.id   AF-A0A1J1LMQ0-F1
#
_cell.length_a   1.000
_cell.length_b   1.000
_cell.length_c   1.000
_cell.angle_alpha   90.00
_cell.angle_beta   90.00
_cell.angle_gamma   90.00
#
_symmetry.space_group_name_H-M   'P 1'
#
loop_
_entity.id
_entity.type
_entity.pdbx_description
1 polymer ?
#
loop_
_entity_poly.entity_id
_entity_poly.type
_entity_poly.pdbx_seq_one_letter_code
_entity_poly.pdbx_strand_id
1 'polypeptide(L)'
;MAASLKKILIGTSVAVGMSTIASLPAKAASFDFDNSETNYATYTHNSNKLWIQGNEAAAISALTDGNLQTNVELNYNNETNSSSVGFTAKAGKYTAKVSSVTTAEFNTFQGEWLNGLLNAYQPLKTVWNNLASPFQNLALEAFKSTVGFGDPNIAEFSLDKTGAMSMKTLGFFDLKAKVNTIIGGYSNTITSPLAQAKTALADINGKITTVQGQIDTLNTGIITLKQNITDANKAIDGLNGQISTAQGSVDTLTPLVANAANDPNYKSGISKLATQRTTAEKNAINNYNTLNGNLSTAKAGLATLNDKLSTAKAGLATLNGKLSTANTTLETAQNGLSQLQAKKGDVTSALATLTETQKQVDSLNNALNQIQHLQISEITKVELNGKAQYVYGFNAEASNFTAKDDGQSYSGVFSWNQAGVPVAVPEPSTILGLIAVGGLFGAAKRKNHS
;
A
#
# COMPACT_ATOMS: atom_id res chain seq x y z
N MET A 1 22.49 -37.74 17.87
CA MET A 1 22.58 -38.41 16.56
C MET A 1 21.54 -37.79 15.64
N ALA A 2 21.94 -36.76 14.89
CA ALA A 2 21.11 -36.10 13.91
C ALA A 2 21.54 -36.61 12.53
N ALA A 3 20.71 -37.43 11.90
CA ALA A 3 20.95 -37.88 10.53
C ALA A 3 20.61 -36.72 9.59
N SER A 4 21.64 -36.11 8.99
CA SER A 4 21.49 -35.09 7.97
C SER A 4 20.87 -35.70 6.71
N LEU A 5 19.56 -35.47 6.50
CA LEU A 5 18.89 -35.73 5.23
C LEU A 5 19.47 -34.78 4.17
N LYS A 6 20.26 -35.31 3.24
CA LYS A 6 20.55 -34.63 1.97
C LYS A 6 19.29 -34.68 1.10
N LYS A 7 18.53 -33.57 1.12
CA LYS A 7 17.43 -33.32 0.17
C LYS A 7 18.03 -33.04 -1.20
N ILE A 8 17.72 -33.87 -2.18
CA ILE A 8 18.04 -33.62 -3.59
C ILE A 8 16.79 -32.96 -4.18
N LEU A 9 16.89 -31.67 -4.50
CA LEU A 9 15.85 -30.94 -5.20
C LEU A 9 16.26 -30.76 -6.66
N ILE A 10 15.42 -31.23 -7.57
CA ILE A 10 15.62 -31.08 -9.01
C ILE A 10 14.45 -30.28 -9.56
N GLY A 11 14.60 -28.95 -9.55
CA GLY A 11 13.78 -28.05 -10.34
C GLY A 11 14.42 -27.90 -11.72
N THR A 12 14.07 -28.78 -12.65
CA THR A 12 14.20 -28.58 -14.12
C THR A 12 13.79 -29.89 -14.79
N SER A 13 12.65 -29.88 -15.50
CA SER A 13 12.29 -30.92 -16.45
C SER A 13 13.25 -30.86 -17.63
N VAL A 14 14.38 -31.57 -17.55
CA VAL A 14 15.17 -31.85 -18.74
C VAL A 14 14.38 -32.86 -19.56
N ALA A 15 13.76 -32.41 -20.65
CA ALA A 15 13.31 -33.30 -21.70
C ALA A 15 14.55 -33.94 -22.34
N VAL A 16 15.01 -35.04 -21.77
CA VAL A 16 16.03 -35.87 -22.41
C VAL A 16 15.31 -36.59 -23.54
N GLY A 17 15.60 -36.18 -24.78
CA GLY A 17 15.18 -36.89 -25.97
C GLY A 17 15.69 -38.33 -25.90
N MET A 18 14.79 -39.25 -25.59
CA MET A 18 15.06 -40.67 -25.71
C MET A 18 14.17 -41.28 -26.77
N SER A 19 14.86 -41.90 -27.71
CA SER A 19 14.40 -42.67 -28.85
C SER A 19 13.18 -43.52 -28.53
N THR A 20 12.20 -43.44 -29.41
CA THR A 20 10.99 -44.27 -29.45
C THR A 20 11.32 -45.77 -29.45
N ILE A 21 11.25 -46.39 -28.27
CA ILE A 21 10.75 -47.76 -28.16
C ILE A 21 9.48 -47.64 -27.32
N ALA A 22 8.33 -47.75 -27.98
CA ALA A 22 7.04 -47.80 -27.33
C ALA A 22 6.90 -49.13 -26.56
N SER A 23 7.57 -49.25 -25.42
CA SER A 23 7.10 -50.13 -24.36
C SER A 23 6.01 -49.39 -23.62
N LEU A 24 4.77 -49.90 -23.68
CA LEU A 24 3.69 -49.51 -22.78
C LEU A 24 4.26 -49.29 -21.36
N PRO A 25 3.93 -48.21 -20.65
CA PRO A 25 4.44 -47.99 -19.31
C PRO A 25 4.14 -49.25 -18.49
N ALA A 26 5.18 -49.85 -17.91
CA ALA A 26 4.97 -50.95 -16.99
C ALA A 26 4.12 -50.40 -15.85
N LYS A 27 2.85 -50.80 -15.82
CA LYS A 27 1.89 -50.41 -14.78
C LYS A 27 2.50 -50.73 -13.41
N ALA A 28 2.32 -49.84 -12.44
CA ALA A 28 2.65 -50.16 -11.06
C ALA A 28 1.98 -51.49 -10.69
N ALA A 29 2.72 -52.41 -10.08
CA ALA A 29 2.24 -53.76 -9.83
C ALA A 29 1.17 -53.80 -8.71
N SER A 30 1.10 -52.77 -7.87
CA SER A 30 0.00 -52.52 -6.93
C SER A 30 -0.04 -51.07 -6.47
N PHE A 31 -1.23 -50.60 -6.10
CA PHE A 31 -1.49 -49.33 -5.41
C PHE A 31 -2.09 -49.63 -4.04
N ASP A 32 -1.89 -48.70 -3.10
CA ASP A 32 -2.44 -48.72 -1.74
C ASP A 32 -2.74 -47.27 -1.35
N PHE A 33 -4.02 -46.92 -1.37
CA PHE A 33 -4.52 -45.65 -0.81
C PHE A 33 -4.76 -45.92 0.67
N ASP A 34 -3.75 -45.65 1.50
CA ASP A 34 -3.72 -45.93 2.94
C ASP A 34 -5.13 -45.84 3.54
N ASN A 35 -5.63 -46.93 4.14
CA ASN A 35 -7.03 -47.03 4.58
C ASN A 35 -7.45 -45.96 5.63
N SER A 36 -6.51 -45.22 6.21
CA SER A 36 -6.79 -44.06 7.06
C SER A 36 -7.08 -42.76 6.26
N GLU A 37 -6.74 -42.75 4.98
CA GLU A 37 -6.92 -41.64 4.05
C GLU A 37 -8.34 -41.65 3.49
N THR A 38 -9.21 -40.79 4.03
CA THR A 38 -10.60 -40.64 3.58
C THR A 38 -10.80 -39.45 2.64
N ASN A 39 -9.72 -38.75 2.32
CA ASN A 39 -9.75 -37.42 1.71
C ASN A 39 -9.14 -37.41 0.30
N TYR A 40 -9.54 -38.35 -0.54
CA TYR A 40 -9.30 -38.32 -1.99
C TYR A 40 -10.59 -38.62 -2.74
N ALA A 41 -10.69 -38.13 -3.97
CA ALA A 41 -11.83 -38.42 -4.84
C ALA A 41 -11.37 -38.66 -6.28
N THR A 42 -12.06 -39.56 -6.96
CA THR A 42 -11.88 -39.77 -8.39
C THR A 42 -12.85 -38.90 -9.16
N TYR A 43 -12.31 -37.97 -9.95
CA TYR A 43 -13.08 -37.23 -10.95
C TYR A 43 -13.25 -38.12 -12.19
N THR A 44 -14.50 -38.32 -12.62
CA THR A 44 -14.82 -39.27 -13.69
C THR A 44 -15.16 -38.60 -15.03
N HIS A 45 -15.32 -37.26 -15.02
CA HIS A 45 -15.88 -36.49 -16.14
C HIS A 45 -17.27 -36.98 -16.60
N ASN A 46 -17.98 -37.76 -15.79
CA ASN A 46 -19.33 -38.24 -16.07
C ASN A 46 -20.34 -37.39 -15.30
N SER A 47 -21.23 -36.69 -16.01
CA SER A 47 -22.22 -35.79 -15.41
C SER A 47 -23.17 -36.47 -14.42
N ASN A 48 -23.40 -37.79 -14.56
CA ASN A 48 -24.26 -38.55 -13.65
C ASN A 48 -23.54 -39.03 -12.39
N LYS A 49 -22.20 -38.98 -12.36
CA LYS A 49 -21.37 -39.45 -11.25
C LYS A 49 -20.00 -38.76 -11.25
N LEU A 50 -20.01 -37.44 -11.16
CA LEU A 50 -18.84 -36.61 -11.41
C LEU A 50 -17.66 -36.95 -10.50
N TRP A 51 -17.97 -37.22 -9.23
CA TRP A 51 -17.02 -37.56 -8.18
C TRP A 51 -17.31 -38.93 -7.55
N ILE A 52 -16.26 -39.71 -7.31
CA ILE A 52 -16.30 -40.96 -6.54
C ILE A 52 -15.32 -40.82 -5.37
N GLN A 53 -15.86 -40.55 -4.19
CA GLN A 53 -15.06 -40.33 -2.98
C GLN A 53 -14.56 -41.64 -2.38
N GLY A 54 -13.29 -41.67 -1.94
CA GLY A 54 -12.73 -42.74 -1.10
C GLY A 54 -12.85 -44.15 -1.69
N ASN A 55 -12.86 -44.27 -3.02
CA ASN A 55 -12.99 -45.56 -3.70
C ASN A 55 -11.68 -45.93 -4.41
N GLU A 56 -10.95 -46.86 -3.81
CA GLU A 56 -9.64 -47.26 -4.30
C GLU A 56 -9.69 -47.87 -5.71
N ALA A 57 -10.69 -48.70 -6.01
CA ALA A 57 -10.83 -49.30 -7.34
C ALA A 57 -11.04 -48.24 -8.44
N ALA A 58 -11.85 -47.22 -8.16
CA ALA A 58 -12.04 -46.09 -9.07
C ALA A 58 -10.76 -45.26 -9.23
N ALA A 59 -10.06 -44.99 -8.13
CA ALA A 59 -8.82 -44.23 -8.15
C ALA A 59 -7.70 -44.94 -8.93
N ILE A 60 -7.52 -46.24 -8.71
CA ILE A 60 -6.57 -47.06 -9.46
C ILE A 60 -6.91 -47.09 -10.96
N SER A 61 -8.20 -47.17 -11.29
CA SER A 61 -8.65 -47.11 -12.69
C SER A 61 -8.22 -45.79 -13.33
N ALA A 62 -8.55 -44.65 -12.70
CA ALA A 62 -8.21 -43.34 -13.23
C ALA A 62 -6.69 -43.15 -13.39
N LEU A 63 -5.89 -43.60 -12.43
CA LEU A 63 -4.42 -43.48 -12.53
C LEU A 63 -3.78 -44.32 -13.65
N THR A 64 -4.48 -45.32 -14.20
CA THR A 64 -3.87 -46.35 -15.07
C THR A 64 -4.61 -46.63 -16.39
N ASP A 65 -5.71 -45.93 -16.66
CA ASP A 65 -6.52 -46.10 -17.88
C ASP A 65 -6.02 -45.28 -19.07
N GLY A 66 -5.15 -44.28 -18.83
CA GLY A 66 -4.62 -43.37 -19.85
C GLY A 66 -5.65 -42.35 -20.35
N ASN A 67 -6.77 -42.21 -19.63
CA ASN A 67 -7.81 -41.24 -19.93
C ASN A 67 -7.59 -39.96 -19.13
N LEU A 68 -7.10 -38.92 -19.79
CA LEU A 68 -6.87 -37.63 -19.15
C LEU A 68 -8.14 -36.95 -18.64
N GLN A 69 -9.33 -37.38 -19.06
CA GLN A 69 -10.58 -36.85 -18.50
C GLN A 69 -10.84 -37.35 -17.08
N THR A 70 -10.17 -38.40 -16.64
CA THR A 70 -10.26 -38.88 -15.26
C THR A 70 -9.01 -38.55 -14.48
N ASN A 71 -9.16 -38.23 -13.20
CA ASN A 71 -8.04 -38.00 -12.31
C ASN A 71 -8.42 -38.37 -10.88
N VAL A 72 -7.40 -38.49 -10.04
CA VAL A 72 -7.55 -38.58 -8.60
C VAL A 72 -7.14 -37.25 -8.01
N GLU A 73 -8.10 -36.53 -7.45
CA GLU A 73 -7.83 -35.35 -6.63
C GLU A 73 -7.45 -35.82 -5.23
N LEU A 74 -6.20 -35.55 -4.87
CA LEU A 74 -5.73 -35.77 -3.51
C LEU A 74 -6.22 -34.61 -2.66
N ASN A 75 -6.60 -34.86 -1.40
CA ASN A 75 -7.05 -33.83 -0.50
C ASN A 75 -8.33 -33.06 -0.94
N TYR A 76 -9.24 -33.77 -1.60
CA TYR A 76 -10.50 -33.27 -2.17
C TYR A 76 -11.34 -32.31 -1.28
N ASN A 77 -11.35 -32.48 0.05
CA ASN A 77 -12.22 -31.69 0.93
C ASN A 77 -11.60 -30.36 1.42
N ASN A 78 -10.35 -30.05 1.10
CA ASN A 78 -9.69 -28.87 1.67
C ASN A 78 -8.50 -28.37 0.84
N GLU A 79 -8.46 -27.09 0.51
CA GLU A 79 -7.38 -26.47 -0.31
C GLU A 79 -6.09 -26.23 0.50
N THR A 80 -6.15 -26.30 1.84
CA THR A 80 -5.00 -26.01 2.73
C THR A 80 -4.84 -27.07 3.83
N ASN A 81 -3.72 -27.80 3.80
CA ASN A 81 -3.62 -29.02 4.60
C ASN A 81 -2.62 -29.00 5.76
N SER A 82 -3.05 -29.64 6.85
CA SER A 82 -2.23 -30.05 7.99
C SER A 82 -1.69 -31.48 7.86
N SER A 83 -2.19 -32.27 6.90
CA SER A 83 -1.79 -33.67 6.65
C SER A 83 -1.64 -33.96 5.17
N SER A 84 -0.65 -34.77 4.78
CA SER A 84 -0.49 -35.25 3.40
C SER A 84 -1.48 -36.39 3.12
N VAL A 85 -2.19 -36.32 1.99
CA VAL A 85 -3.11 -37.36 1.50
C VAL A 85 -2.59 -37.87 0.17
N GLY A 86 -2.67 -39.18 -0.13
CA GLY A 86 -1.92 -39.75 -1.23
C GLY A 86 -2.22 -41.20 -1.57
N PHE A 87 -1.18 -41.87 -2.08
CA PHE A 87 -1.17 -43.31 -2.31
C PHE A 87 0.26 -43.82 -2.33
N THR A 88 0.40 -45.12 -2.13
CA THR A 88 1.66 -45.85 -2.25
C THR A 88 1.58 -46.81 -3.43
N ALA A 89 2.52 -46.69 -4.37
CA ALA A 89 2.68 -47.61 -5.50
C ALA A 89 3.90 -48.52 -5.29
N LYS A 90 3.78 -49.80 -5.64
CA LYS A 90 4.87 -50.78 -5.55
C LYS A 90 5.09 -51.49 -6.88
N ALA A 91 6.36 -51.65 -7.25
CA ALA A 91 6.77 -52.44 -8.41
C ALA A 91 8.13 -53.11 -8.14
N GLY A 92 8.13 -54.45 -8.05
CA GLY A 92 9.33 -55.19 -7.65
C GLY A 92 9.81 -54.76 -6.26
N LYS A 93 11.04 -54.26 -6.17
CA LYS A 93 11.64 -53.74 -4.92
C LYS A 93 11.38 -52.26 -4.66
N TYR A 94 10.78 -51.54 -5.61
CA TYR A 94 10.61 -50.09 -5.53
C TYR A 94 9.26 -49.74 -4.92
N THR A 95 9.27 -48.76 -4.02
CA THR A 95 8.09 -48.18 -3.40
C THR A 95 8.11 -46.67 -3.61
N ALA A 96 7.03 -46.15 -4.17
CA ALA A 96 6.81 -44.72 -4.37
C ALA A 96 5.58 -44.27 -3.58
N LYS A 97 5.70 -43.23 -2.75
CA LYS A 97 4.57 -42.55 -2.13
C LYS A 97 4.33 -41.23 -2.86
N VAL A 98 3.09 -41.01 -3.31
CA VAL A 98 2.65 -39.76 -3.95
C VAL A 98 1.63 -39.12 -3.03
N SER A 99 1.75 -37.84 -2.73
CA SER A 99 0.86 -37.16 -1.79
C SER A 99 0.74 -35.67 -2.02
N SER A 100 -0.32 -35.06 -1.47
CA SER A 100 -0.47 -33.62 -1.37
C SER A 100 0.61 -32.96 -0.51
N VAL A 101 0.81 -31.66 -0.73
CA VAL A 101 1.77 -30.84 0.02
C VAL A 101 1.03 -30.05 1.11
N THR A 102 1.54 -30.11 2.33
CA THR A 102 1.02 -29.27 3.42
C THR A 102 1.53 -27.84 3.33
N THR A 103 0.83 -26.89 3.95
CA THR A 103 1.28 -25.49 4.03
C THR A 103 2.67 -25.38 4.68
N ALA A 104 2.92 -26.18 5.73
CA ALA A 104 4.20 -26.22 6.41
C ALA A 104 5.33 -26.68 5.48
N GLU A 105 5.08 -27.70 4.66
CA GLU A 105 6.04 -28.18 3.66
C GLU A 105 6.29 -27.15 2.57
N PHE A 106 5.24 -26.55 1.99
CA PHE A 106 5.38 -25.49 0.98
C PHE A 106 6.28 -24.36 1.46
N ASN A 107 6.07 -23.89 2.69
CA ASN A 107 6.87 -22.83 3.27
C ASN A 107 8.37 -23.14 3.33
N THR A 108 8.76 -24.43 3.33
CA THR A 108 10.18 -24.84 3.32
C THR A 108 10.86 -24.76 1.96
N PHE A 109 10.10 -24.79 0.85
CA PHE A 109 10.67 -24.78 -0.52
C PHE A 109 10.10 -23.67 -1.42
N GLN A 110 9.20 -22.82 -0.92
CA GLN A 110 8.55 -21.75 -1.67
C GLN A 110 9.53 -20.82 -2.41
N GLY A 111 10.73 -20.58 -1.85
CA GLY A 111 11.75 -19.76 -2.49
C GLY A 111 12.31 -20.40 -3.76
N GLU A 112 12.48 -21.72 -3.78
CA GLU A 112 12.93 -22.47 -4.96
C GLU A 112 11.83 -22.57 -6.01
N TRP A 113 10.59 -22.82 -5.56
CA TRP A 113 9.41 -22.79 -6.41
C TRP A 113 9.25 -21.42 -7.11
N LEU A 114 9.34 -20.33 -6.34
CA LEU A 114 9.28 -18.96 -6.86
C LEU A 114 10.43 -18.69 -7.85
N ASN A 115 11.65 -19.11 -7.52
CA ASN A 115 12.78 -18.97 -8.45
C ASN A 115 12.53 -19.74 -9.76
N GLY A 116 11.93 -20.93 -9.68
CA GLY A 116 11.47 -21.69 -10.83
C GLY A 116 10.47 -20.92 -11.69
N LEU A 117 9.45 -20.33 -11.05
CA LEU A 117 8.44 -19.50 -11.71
C LEU A 117 9.08 -18.31 -12.44
N LEU A 118 9.95 -17.56 -11.76
CA LEU A 118 10.62 -16.40 -12.33
C LEU A 118 11.56 -16.81 -13.49
N ASN A 119 12.23 -17.95 -13.40
CA ASN A 119 13.07 -18.44 -14.48
C ASN A 119 12.26 -18.86 -15.72
N ALA A 120 11.07 -19.44 -15.52
CA ALA A 120 10.15 -19.77 -16.61
C ALA A 120 9.57 -18.51 -17.28
N TYR A 121 9.32 -17.45 -16.51
CA TYR A 121 8.68 -16.21 -17.00
C TYR A 121 9.60 -15.00 -16.84
N GLN A 122 10.43 -14.75 -17.85
CA GLN A 122 11.37 -13.63 -17.87
C GLN A 122 10.72 -12.26 -17.58
N PRO A 123 9.53 -11.91 -18.12
CA PRO A 123 8.88 -10.64 -17.77
C PRO A 123 8.67 -10.46 -16.27
N LEU A 124 8.25 -11.52 -15.54
CA LEU A 124 8.09 -11.47 -14.08
C LEU A 124 9.44 -11.29 -13.39
N LYS A 125 10.46 -12.04 -13.82
CA LYS A 125 11.82 -11.96 -13.26
C LYS A 125 12.41 -10.56 -13.37
N THR A 126 12.21 -9.89 -14.49
CA THR A 126 12.72 -8.53 -14.73
C THR A 126 12.16 -7.53 -13.73
N VAL A 127 10.89 -7.66 -13.33
CA VAL A 127 10.27 -6.72 -12.40
C VAL A 127 10.42 -7.12 -10.94
N TRP A 128 10.53 -8.43 -10.64
CA TRP A 128 10.42 -8.97 -9.27
C TRP A 128 11.35 -8.30 -8.26
N ASN A 129 12.63 -8.15 -8.61
CA ASN A 129 13.64 -7.60 -7.70
C ASN A 129 13.46 -6.09 -7.44
N ASN A 130 12.69 -5.40 -8.27
CA ASN A 130 12.37 -3.98 -8.09
C ASN A 130 11.06 -3.78 -7.31
N LEU A 131 10.29 -4.84 -7.06
CA LEU A 131 9.10 -4.79 -6.20
C LEU A 131 9.54 -4.71 -4.74
N ALA A 132 8.85 -3.91 -3.94
CA ALA A 132 9.06 -3.88 -2.50
C ALA A 132 8.60 -5.21 -1.87
N SER A 133 9.26 -5.65 -0.79
CA SER A 133 8.98 -6.94 -0.14
C SER A 133 7.50 -7.16 0.23
N PRO A 134 6.75 -6.18 0.76
CA PRO A 134 5.32 -6.36 1.00
C PRO A 134 4.54 -6.70 -0.27
N PHE A 135 4.92 -6.12 -1.40
CA PHE A 135 4.28 -6.37 -2.69
C PHE A 135 4.74 -7.69 -3.32
N GLN A 136 5.99 -8.10 -3.10
CA GLN A 136 6.45 -9.46 -3.47
C GLN A 136 5.65 -10.54 -2.73
N ASN A 137 5.40 -10.36 -1.43
CA ASN A 137 4.58 -11.28 -0.64
C ASN A 137 3.15 -11.33 -1.15
N LEU A 138 2.58 -10.16 -1.51
CA LEU A 138 1.27 -10.06 -2.11
C LEU A 138 1.15 -10.86 -3.41
N ALA A 139 2.12 -10.67 -4.31
CA ALA A 139 2.17 -11.37 -5.57
C ALA A 139 2.37 -12.88 -5.37
N LEU A 140 3.22 -13.29 -4.43
CA LEU A 140 3.41 -14.70 -4.08
C LEU A 140 2.12 -15.34 -3.57
N GLU A 141 1.38 -14.67 -2.68
CA GLU A 141 0.09 -15.16 -2.20
C GLU A 141 -0.97 -15.18 -3.32
N ALA A 142 -0.93 -14.23 -4.26
CA ALA A 142 -1.79 -14.26 -5.44
C ALA A 142 -1.50 -15.50 -6.31
N PHE A 143 -0.24 -15.80 -6.64
CA PHE A 143 0.09 -17.02 -7.37
C PHE A 143 -0.32 -18.27 -6.60
N LYS A 144 0.00 -18.31 -5.30
CA LYS A 144 -0.31 -19.45 -4.44
C LYS A 144 -1.79 -19.77 -4.35
N SER A 145 -2.61 -18.76 -4.14
CA SER A 145 -4.08 -18.92 -4.06
C SER A 145 -4.70 -19.29 -5.40
N THR A 146 -4.10 -18.91 -6.53
CA THR A 146 -4.63 -19.29 -7.86
C THR A 146 -4.33 -20.72 -8.26
N VAL A 147 -3.29 -21.33 -7.72
CA VAL A 147 -2.85 -22.66 -8.12
C VAL A 147 -3.52 -23.78 -7.34
N GLY A 148 -3.85 -23.60 -6.05
CA GLY A 148 -4.39 -24.69 -5.22
C GLY A 148 -3.33 -25.74 -4.91
N PHE A 149 -2.32 -25.41 -4.09
CA PHE A 149 -1.20 -26.34 -3.86
C PHE A 149 -1.53 -27.52 -2.93
N GLY A 150 -2.70 -27.51 -2.30
CA GLY A 150 -3.09 -28.50 -1.29
C GLY A 150 -3.66 -29.78 -1.89
N ASP A 151 -4.12 -29.75 -3.12
CA ASP A 151 -5.05 -30.73 -3.69
C ASP A 151 -4.67 -31.16 -5.12
N PRO A 152 -3.48 -31.75 -5.30
CA PRO A 152 -3.01 -32.10 -6.63
C PRO A 152 -3.92 -33.11 -7.34
N ASN A 153 -4.20 -32.84 -8.60
CA ASN A 153 -5.05 -33.61 -9.49
C ASN A 153 -4.22 -34.58 -10.36
N ILE A 154 -4.08 -35.84 -9.94
CA ILE A 154 -3.24 -36.84 -10.62
C ILE A 154 -4.04 -37.61 -11.67
N ALA A 155 -3.76 -37.39 -12.96
CA ALA A 155 -4.46 -38.07 -14.07
C ALA A 155 -3.84 -39.42 -14.43
N GLU A 156 -2.51 -39.52 -14.41
CA GLU A 156 -1.84 -40.77 -14.75
C GLU A 156 -0.65 -40.99 -13.83
N PHE A 157 -0.42 -42.25 -13.43
CA PHE A 157 0.76 -42.64 -12.69
C PHE A 157 1.27 -44.03 -13.10
N SER A 158 2.58 -44.14 -13.27
CA SER A 158 3.25 -45.43 -13.47
C SER A 158 4.55 -45.52 -12.67
N LEU A 159 4.84 -46.73 -12.20
CA LEU A 159 6.09 -47.11 -11.55
C LEU A 159 6.50 -48.48 -12.07
N ASP A 160 7.71 -48.60 -12.59
CA ASP A 160 8.21 -49.87 -13.10
C ASP A 160 9.18 -50.58 -12.14
N LYS A 161 9.58 -51.81 -12.51
CA LYS A 161 10.51 -52.64 -11.73
C LYS A 161 11.95 -52.13 -11.72
N THR A 162 12.28 -51.11 -12.49
CA THR A 162 13.58 -50.40 -12.47
C THR A 162 13.55 -49.18 -11.55
N GLY A 163 12.35 -48.79 -11.07
CA GLY A 163 12.12 -47.56 -10.32
C GLY A 163 11.90 -46.34 -11.20
N ALA A 164 11.68 -46.53 -12.51
CA ALA A 164 11.27 -45.43 -13.38
C ALA A 164 9.83 -45.04 -13.05
N MET A 165 9.58 -43.74 -13.01
CA MET A 165 8.28 -43.17 -12.70
C MET A 165 7.84 -42.18 -13.78
N SER A 166 6.55 -42.19 -14.08
CA SER A 166 5.88 -41.16 -14.88
C SER A 166 4.61 -40.74 -14.15
N MET A 167 4.35 -39.45 -14.12
CA MET A 167 3.15 -38.86 -13.54
C MET A 167 2.63 -37.74 -14.43
N LYS A 168 1.32 -37.70 -14.65
CA LYS A 168 0.65 -36.56 -15.25
C LYS A 168 -0.31 -35.95 -14.24
N THR A 169 -0.25 -34.64 -14.08
CA THR A 169 -1.22 -33.88 -13.29
C THR A 169 -2.04 -32.96 -14.19
N LEU A 170 -3.27 -32.69 -13.76
CA LEU A 170 -4.15 -31.73 -14.40
C LEU A 170 -4.13 -30.42 -13.64
N GLY A 171 -4.37 -29.33 -14.34
CA GLY A 171 -4.48 -28.00 -13.74
C GLY A 171 -4.91 -26.98 -14.78
N PHE A 172 -4.51 -25.73 -14.60
CA PHE A 172 -4.82 -24.66 -15.55
C PHE A 172 -3.75 -24.54 -16.64
N PHE A 173 -4.19 -24.43 -17.89
CA PHE A 173 -3.29 -24.07 -18.99
C PHE A 173 -2.90 -22.59 -18.96
N ASP A 174 -3.78 -21.71 -18.47
CA ASP A 174 -3.48 -20.29 -18.33
C ASP A 174 -4.13 -19.70 -17.09
N LEU A 175 -3.31 -19.41 -16.07
CA LEU A 175 -3.72 -18.77 -14.83
C LEU A 175 -3.73 -17.24 -14.90
N LYS A 176 -3.32 -16.64 -16.02
CA LYS A 176 -3.12 -15.19 -16.13
C LYS A 176 -4.38 -14.42 -15.76
N ALA A 177 -5.56 -14.87 -16.20
CA ALA A 177 -6.83 -14.21 -15.89
C ALA A 177 -7.15 -14.23 -14.38
N LYS A 178 -6.89 -15.36 -13.71
CA LYS A 178 -7.08 -15.50 -12.25
C LYS A 178 -6.12 -14.60 -11.48
N VAL A 179 -4.83 -14.62 -11.84
CA VAL A 179 -3.80 -13.78 -11.19
C VAL A 179 -4.08 -12.29 -11.42
N ASN A 180 -4.43 -11.89 -12.65
CA ASN A 180 -4.80 -10.52 -12.97
C ASN A 180 -6.02 -10.03 -12.18
N THR A 181 -6.99 -10.92 -11.91
CA THR A 181 -8.16 -10.56 -11.10
C THR A 181 -7.76 -10.21 -9.67
N ILE A 182 -6.88 -11.01 -9.07
CA ILE A 182 -6.39 -10.75 -7.70
C ILE A 182 -5.58 -9.44 -7.66
N ILE A 183 -4.63 -9.27 -8.57
CA ILE A 183 -3.79 -8.06 -8.62
C ILE A 183 -4.62 -6.80 -8.97
N GLY A 184 -5.59 -6.93 -9.87
CA GLY A 184 -6.55 -5.87 -10.19
C GLY A 184 -7.41 -5.48 -8.98
N GLY A 185 -7.80 -6.46 -8.15
CA GLY A 185 -8.44 -6.21 -6.86
C GLY A 185 -7.60 -5.31 -5.95
N TYR A 186 -6.29 -5.55 -5.87
CA TYR A 186 -5.37 -4.67 -5.14
C TYR A 186 -5.20 -3.29 -5.80
N SER A 187 -5.24 -3.18 -7.13
CA SER A 187 -5.27 -1.87 -7.80
C SER A 187 -6.50 -1.04 -7.39
N ASN A 188 -7.65 -1.69 -7.25
CA ASN A 188 -8.89 -1.02 -6.86
C ASN A 188 -8.83 -0.49 -5.41
N THR A 189 -8.13 -1.16 -4.51
CA THR A 189 -7.95 -0.68 -3.13
C THR A 189 -7.03 0.54 -3.04
N ILE A 190 -6.20 0.81 -4.06
CA ILE A 190 -5.29 1.97 -4.12
C ILE A 190 -5.92 3.16 -4.84
N THR A 191 -6.70 2.89 -5.90
CA THR A 191 -7.24 3.93 -6.79
C THR A 191 -8.12 4.95 -6.07
N SER A 192 -9.03 4.47 -5.20
CA SER A 192 -9.93 5.36 -4.45
C SER A 192 -9.16 6.23 -3.43
N PRO A 193 -8.28 5.68 -2.56
CA PRO A 193 -7.41 6.48 -1.70
C PRO A 193 -6.55 7.50 -2.46
N LEU A 194 -6.02 7.14 -3.63
CA LEU A 194 -5.21 8.05 -4.45
C LEU A 194 -6.03 9.26 -4.92
N ALA A 195 -7.26 9.04 -5.41
CA ALA A 195 -8.15 10.11 -5.83
C ALA A 195 -8.59 11.00 -4.65
N GLN A 196 -8.87 10.39 -3.49
CA GLN A 196 -9.21 11.12 -2.27
C GLN A 196 -8.05 11.99 -1.79
N ALA A 197 -6.82 11.47 -1.77
CA ALA A 197 -5.63 12.22 -1.38
C ALA A 197 -5.37 13.42 -2.31
N LYS A 198 -5.53 13.24 -3.63
CA LYS A 198 -5.44 14.34 -4.62
C LYS A 198 -6.47 15.43 -4.36
N THR A 199 -7.72 15.04 -4.09
CA THR A 199 -8.82 15.96 -3.80
C THR A 199 -8.57 16.72 -2.49
N ALA A 200 -8.14 16.02 -1.44
CA ALA A 200 -7.80 16.63 -0.16
C ALA A 200 -6.65 17.63 -0.29
N LEU A 201 -5.63 17.32 -1.09
CA LEU A 201 -4.51 18.24 -1.35
C LEU A 201 -4.97 19.52 -2.05
N ALA A 202 -5.88 19.40 -3.04
CA ALA A 202 -6.45 20.55 -3.73
C ALA A 202 -7.27 21.44 -2.77
N ASP A 203 -8.13 20.85 -1.94
CA ASP A 203 -8.91 21.56 -0.92
C ASP A 203 -8.02 22.27 0.11
N ILE A 204 -6.99 21.59 0.62
CA ILE A 204 -6.02 22.20 1.55
C ILE A 204 -5.31 23.39 0.91
N ASN A 205 -4.87 23.28 -0.35
CA ASN A 205 -4.25 24.41 -1.06
C ASN A 205 -5.22 25.59 -1.23
N GLY A 206 -6.50 25.34 -1.52
CA GLY A 206 -7.53 26.37 -1.58
C GLY A 206 -7.75 27.07 -0.23
N LYS A 207 -7.79 26.31 0.86
CA LYS A 207 -7.91 26.85 2.23
C LYS A 207 -6.68 27.68 2.62
N ILE A 208 -5.47 27.22 2.31
CA ILE A 208 -4.23 27.96 2.53
C ILE A 208 -4.29 29.32 1.83
N THR A 209 -4.66 29.33 0.55
CA THR A 209 -4.79 30.57 -0.25
C THR A 209 -5.80 31.53 0.38
N THR A 210 -6.94 31.01 0.84
CA THR A 210 -7.98 31.81 1.50
C THR A 210 -7.47 32.45 2.79
N VAL A 211 -6.82 31.66 3.66
CA VAL A 211 -6.27 32.15 4.94
C VAL A 211 -5.16 33.17 4.71
N GLN A 212 -4.32 32.99 3.69
CA GLN A 212 -3.30 33.98 3.31
C GLN A 212 -3.95 35.31 2.93
N GLY A 213 -5.00 35.30 2.11
CA GLY A 213 -5.74 36.54 1.77
C GLY A 213 -6.40 37.22 2.98
N GLN A 214 -6.89 36.42 3.95
CA GLN A 214 -7.40 36.96 5.21
C GLN A 214 -6.31 37.62 6.06
N ILE A 215 -5.12 36.99 6.15
CA ILE A 215 -3.95 37.54 6.83
C ILE A 215 -3.53 38.88 6.20
N ASP A 216 -3.48 38.97 4.87
CA ASP A 216 -3.12 40.20 4.15
C ASP A 216 -4.11 41.33 4.41
N THR A 217 -5.41 41.00 4.42
CA THR A 217 -6.48 41.94 4.76
C THR A 217 -6.35 42.44 6.20
N LEU A 218 -6.10 41.54 7.15
CA LEU A 218 -5.89 41.87 8.56
C LEU A 218 -4.67 42.76 8.75
N ASN A 219 -3.55 42.45 8.10
CA ASN A 219 -2.33 43.26 8.14
C ASN A 219 -2.58 44.69 7.64
N THR A 220 -3.29 44.83 6.52
CA THR A 220 -3.70 46.14 5.98
C THR A 220 -4.60 46.91 6.95
N GLY A 221 -5.56 46.22 7.56
CA GLY A 221 -6.43 46.79 8.60
C GLY A 221 -5.65 47.26 9.83
N ILE A 222 -4.68 46.48 10.29
CA ILE A 222 -3.80 46.82 11.42
C ILE A 222 -2.96 48.06 11.11
N ILE A 223 -2.40 48.17 9.90
CA ILE A 223 -1.65 49.37 9.46
C ILE A 223 -2.56 50.60 9.52
N THR A 224 -3.79 50.49 9.00
CA THR A 224 -4.77 51.58 9.01
C THR A 224 -5.14 51.99 10.44
N LEU A 225 -5.38 51.03 11.33
CA LEU A 225 -5.68 51.31 12.74
C LEU A 225 -4.53 52.02 13.44
N LYS A 226 -3.29 51.59 13.20
CA LYS A 226 -2.09 52.25 13.74
C LYS A 226 -2.00 53.71 13.28
N GLN A 227 -2.27 53.97 11.99
CA GLN A 227 -2.28 55.34 11.46
C GLN A 227 -3.37 56.20 12.13
N ASN A 228 -4.60 55.68 12.24
CA ASN A 228 -5.70 56.37 12.91
C ASN A 228 -5.38 56.69 14.38
N ILE A 229 -4.69 55.79 15.09
CA ILE A 229 -4.22 56.00 16.46
C ILE A 229 -3.20 57.15 16.50
N THR A 230 -2.24 57.18 15.58
CA THR A 230 -1.28 58.29 15.47
C THR A 230 -1.98 59.63 15.24
N ASP A 231 -2.97 59.67 14.36
CA ASP A 231 -3.69 60.92 14.06
C ASP A 231 -4.59 61.35 15.22
N ALA A 232 -5.23 60.41 15.93
CA ALA A 232 -5.97 60.70 17.15
C ALA A 232 -5.07 61.28 18.25
N ASN A 233 -3.86 60.75 18.43
CA ASN A 233 -2.87 61.30 19.37
C ASN A 233 -2.49 62.73 19.01
N LYS A 234 -2.20 63.03 17.74
CA LYS A 234 -1.91 64.40 17.28
C LYS A 234 -3.07 65.37 17.56
N ALA A 235 -4.31 64.92 17.37
CA ALA A 235 -5.48 65.73 17.67
C ALA A 235 -5.61 66.02 19.17
N ILE A 236 -5.34 65.04 20.03
CA ILE A 236 -5.29 65.20 21.49
C ILE A 236 -4.19 66.21 21.87
N ASP A 237 -3.00 66.11 21.30
CA ASP A 237 -1.91 67.06 21.56
C ASP A 237 -2.30 68.49 21.15
N GLY A 238 -2.95 68.65 19.99
CA GLY A 238 -3.49 69.93 19.54
C GLY A 238 -4.53 70.52 20.51
N LEU A 239 -5.45 69.69 21.00
CA LEU A 239 -6.43 70.09 22.01
C LEU A 239 -5.77 70.50 23.33
N ASN A 240 -4.75 69.76 23.79
CA ASN A 240 -3.99 70.12 24.99
C ASN A 240 -3.29 71.49 24.84
N GLY A 241 -2.75 71.80 23.66
CA GLY A 241 -2.18 73.11 23.35
C GLY A 241 -3.20 74.25 23.40
N GLN A 242 -4.39 74.03 22.82
CA GLN A 242 -5.50 74.98 22.87
C GLN A 242 -6.00 75.20 24.31
N ILE A 243 -6.13 74.12 25.09
CA ILE A 243 -6.52 74.18 26.51
C ILE A 243 -5.51 75.01 27.30
N SER A 244 -4.21 74.80 27.08
CA SER A 244 -3.16 75.56 27.77
C SER A 244 -3.26 77.06 27.46
N THR A 245 -3.56 77.43 26.23
CA THR A 245 -3.75 78.83 25.81
C THR A 245 -5.03 79.44 26.41
N ALA A 246 -6.13 78.69 26.41
CA ALA A 246 -7.39 79.11 27.01
C ALA A 246 -7.25 79.29 28.53
N GLN A 247 -6.53 78.40 29.20
CA GLN A 247 -6.22 78.50 30.62
C GLN A 247 -5.40 79.76 30.90
N GLY A 248 -4.35 80.04 30.12
CA GLY A 248 -3.57 81.28 30.27
C GLY A 248 -4.41 82.56 30.10
N SER A 249 -5.43 82.53 29.24
CA SER A 249 -6.40 83.63 29.09
C SER A 249 -7.28 83.80 30.32
N VAL A 250 -7.77 82.70 30.90
CA VAL A 250 -8.53 82.70 32.16
C VAL A 250 -7.67 83.22 33.31
N ASP A 251 -6.43 82.77 33.41
CA ASP A 251 -5.47 83.17 34.46
C ASP A 251 -5.13 84.67 34.36
N THR A 252 -5.08 85.22 33.15
CA THR A 252 -4.86 86.66 32.91
C THR A 252 -6.11 87.49 33.26
N LEU A 253 -7.29 87.06 32.83
CA LEU A 253 -8.54 87.82 33.01
C LEU A 253 -9.04 87.80 34.46
N THR A 254 -8.80 86.71 35.19
CA THR A 254 -9.26 86.54 36.58
C THR A 254 -8.81 87.67 37.52
N PRO A 255 -7.51 87.99 37.64
CA PRO A 255 -7.06 89.09 38.49
C PRO A 255 -7.50 90.46 37.96
N LEU A 256 -7.62 90.65 36.64
CA LEU A 256 -8.11 91.91 36.06
C LEU A 256 -9.56 92.19 36.46
N VAL A 257 -10.43 91.18 36.41
CA VAL A 257 -11.82 91.28 36.90
C VAL A 257 -11.85 91.56 38.40
N ALA A 258 -11.04 90.87 39.19
CA ALA A 258 -10.96 91.09 40.63
C ALA A 258 -10.49 92.51 40.99
N ASN A 259 -9.52 93.05 40.24
CA ASN A 259 -9.05 94.43 40.40
C ASN A 259 -10.12 95.44 40.01
N ALA A 260 -10.79 95.25 38.87
CA ALA A 260 -11.88 96.12 38.42
C ALA A 260 -13.07 96.11 39.41
N ALA A 261 -13.39 94.96 40.00
CA ALA A 261 -14.41 94.85 41.06
C ALA A 261 -14.01 95.58 42.34
N ASN A 262 -12.72 95.76 42.58
CA ASN A 262 -12.19 96.43 43.76
C ASN A 262 -11.97 97.94 43.57
N ASP A 263 -12.11 98.47 42.35
CA ASP A 263 -11.99 99.89 42.05
C ASP A 263 -12.97 100.71 42.93
N PRO A 264 -12.50 101.75 43.65
CA PRO A 264 -13.36 102.60 44.48
C PRO A 264 -14.54 103.23 43.72
N ASN A 265 -14.32 103.63 42.45
CA ASN A 265 -15.37 104.20 41.60
C ASN A 265 -16.39 103.14 41.20
N TYR A 266 -15.97 101.89 41.00
CA TYR A 266 -16.90 100.79 40.77
C TYR A 266 -17.79 100.57 42.00
N LYS A 267 -17.20 100.39 43.18
CA LYS A 267 -17.92 100.16 44.45
C LYS A 267 -18.87 101.31 44.83
N SER A 268 -18.43 102.55 44.66
CA SER A 268 -19.29 103.74 44.86
C SER A 268 -20.43 103.77 43.83
N GLY A 269 -20.11 103.56 42.56
CA GLY A 269 -21.06 103.63 41.46
C GLY A 269 -22.21 102.64 41.54
N ILE A 270 -21.94 101.38 41.92
CA ILE A 270 -22.98 100.34 42.04
C ILE A 270 -23.98 100.63 43.17
N SER A 271 -23.57 101.38 44.18
CA SER A 271 -24.42 101.77 45.32
C SER A 271 -25.35 102.96 45.00
N LYS A 272 -25.15 103.64 43.86
CA LYS A 272 -25.92 104.81 43.43
C LYS A 272 -26.94 104.47 42.33
N LEU A 273 -28.05 105.21 42.32
CA LEU A 273 -28.99 105.24 41.19
C LEU A 273 -28.27 105.71 39.92
N ALA A 274 -28.62 105.13 38.77
CA ALA A 274 -27.92 105.36 37.51
C ALA A 274 -27.83 106.84 37.09
N THR A 275 -28.85 107.65 37.43
CA THR A 275 -28.93 109.09 37.14
C THR A 275 -27.97 109.94 37.98
N GLN A 276 -27.48 109.42 39.11
CA GLN A 276 -26.61 110.12 40.06
C GLN A 276 -25.13 109.74 39.93
N ARG A 277 -24.81 108.83 39.00
CA ARG A 277 -23.43 108.35 38.79
C ARG A 277 -22.59 109.37 38.03
N THR A 278 -21.37 109.61 38.52
CA THR A 278 -20.34 110.36 37.80
C THR A 278 -19.84 109.59 36.57
N THR A 279 -19.17 110.29 35.65
CA THR A 279 -18.55 109.66 34.47
C THR A 279 -17.54 108.59 34.85
N ALA A 280 -16.72 108.82 35.89
CA ALA A 280 -15.73 107.85 36.37
C ALA A 280 -16.38 106.56 36.87
N GLU A 281 -17.49 106.68 37.62
CA GLU A 281 -18.26 105.54 38.12
C GLU A 281 -18.91 104.74 36.98
N LYS A 282 -19.48 105.42 35.96
CA LYS A 282 -20.03 104.75 34.76
C LYS A 282 -18.95 103.98 34.01
N ASN A 283 -17.79 104.58 33.81
CA ASN A 283 -16.67 103.94 33.11
C ASN A 283 -16.13 102.73 33.86
N ALA A 284 -15.98 102.81 35.19
CA ALA A 284 -15.53 101.69 36.01
C ALA A 284 -16.49 100.50 35.95
N ILE A 285 -17.82 100.75 36.01
CA ILE A 285 -18.85 99.71 35.83
C ILE A 285 -18.78 99.07 34.45
N ASN A 286 -18.64 99.87 33.38
CA ASN A 286 -18.53 99.34 32.03
C ASN A 286 -17.26 98.50 31.84
N ASN A 287 -16.13 98.93 32.40
CA ASN A 287 -14.88 98.17 32.36
C ASN A 287 -15.01 96.82 33.08
N TYR A 288 -15.56 96.82 34.31
CA TYR A 288 -15.83 95.59 35.04
C TYR A 288 -16.73 94.64 34.25
N ASN A 289 -17.86 95.13 33.73
CA ASN A 289 -18.80 94.31 32.97
C ASN A 289 -18.14 93.68 31.73
N THR A 290 -17.30 94.43 31.02
CA THR A 290 -16.58 93.95 29.84
C THR A 290 -15.59 92.85 30.20
N LEU A 291 -14.72 93.09 31.20
CA LEU A 291 -13.75 92.09 31.65
C LEU A 291 -14.43 90.82 32.17
N ASN A 292 -15.53 90.97 32.93
CA ASN A 292 -16.28 89.85 33.48
C ASN A 292 -16.98 89.02 32.39
N GLY A 293 -17.49 89.67 31.34
CA GLY A 293 -18.03 89.00 30.15
C GLY A 293 -16.97 88.21 29.39
N ASN A 294 -15.78 88.81 29.20
CA ASN A 294 -14.65 88.13 28.56
C ASN A 294 -14.18 86.92 29.37
N LEU A 295 -14.06 87.04 30.70
CA LEU A 295 -13.70 85.94 31.59
C LEU A 295 -14.71 84.79 31.53
N SER A 296 -16.01 85.12 31.54
CA SER A 296 -17.08 84.13 31.39
C SER A 296 -16.98 83.38 30.06
N THR A 297 -16.71 84.09 28.97
CA THR A 297 -16.53 83.51 27.64
C THR A 297 -15.29 82.59 27.58
N ALA A 298 -14.16 83.02 28.16
CA ALA A 298 -12.94 82.22 28.21
C ALA A 298 -13.15 80.91 29.01
N LYS A 299 -13.84 80.98 30.16
CA LYS A 299 -14.18 79.78 30.97
C LYS A 299 -15.08 78.82 30.21
N ALA A 300 -16.09 79.33 29.49
CA ALA A 300 -16.97 78.50 28.67
C ALA A 300 -16.20 77.81 27.51
N GLY A 301 -15.27 78.54 26.87
CA GLY A 301 -14.40 77.98 25.83
C GLY A 301 -13.49 76.87 26.37
N LEU A 302 -12.90 77.07 27.55
CA LEU A 302 -12.07 76.06 28.23
C LEU A 302 -12.87 74.80 28.55
N ALA A 303 -14.08 74.93 29.08
CA ALA A 303 -14.97 73.79 29.33
C ALA A 303 -15.26 73.00 28.04
N THR A 304 -15.59 73.70 26.96
CA THR A 304 -15.84 73.07 25.64
C THR A 304 -14.62 72.31 25.12
N LEU A 305 -13.41 72.85 25.28
CA LEU A 305 -12.18 72.18 24.86
C LEU A 305 -11.89 70.94 25.70
N ASN A 306 -12.13 70.99 27.02
CA ASN A 306 -11.99 69.84 27.90
C ASN A 306 -12.96 68.71 27.51
N ASP A 307 -14.20 69.02 27.16
CA ASP A 307 -15.18 68.03 26.69
C ASP A 307 -14.73 67.37 25.38
N LYS A 308 -14.20 68.15 24.43
CA LYS A 308 -13.61 67.64 23.20
C LYS A 308 -12.41 66.73 23.46
N LEU A 309 -11.53 67.10 24.39
CA LEU A 309 -10.39 66.27 24.78
C LEU A 309 -10.82 64.94 25.38
N SER A 310 -11.82 64.97 26.27
CA SER A 310 -12.41 63.76 26.86
C SER A 310 -12.96 62.82 25.77
N THR A 311 -13.71 63.39 24.82
CA THR A 311 -14.25 62.64 23.67
C THR A 311 -13.14 62.03 22.80
N ALA A 312 -12.09 62.80 22.49
CA ALA A 312 -10.96 62.32 21.70
C ALA A 312 -10.21 61.17 22.39
N LYS A 313 -10.00 61.27 23.71
CA LYS A 313 -9.39 60.19 24.52
C LYS A 313 -10.23 58.91 24.52
N ALA A 314 -11.56 59.02 24.60
CA ALA A 314 -12.47 57.87 24.49
C ALA A 314 -12.40 57.22 23.10
N GLY A 315 -12.31 58.03 22.04
CA GLY A 315 -12.09 57.56 20.66
C GLY A 315 -10.78 56.80 20.51
N LEU A 316 -9.68 57.33 21.07
CA LEU A 316 -8.37 56.68 21.09
C LEU A 316 -8.42 55.32 21.80
N ALA A 317 -9.07 55.25 22.96
CA ALA A 317 -9.25 53.99 23.70
C ALA A 317 -10.00 52.93 22.85
N THR A 318 -11.03 53.35 22.13
CA THR A 318 -11.78 52.48 21.20
C THR A 318 -10.91 51.95 20.06
N LEU A 319 -10.09 52.82 19.46
CA LEU A 319 -9.16 52.41 18.39
C LEU A 319 -8.12 51.41 18.90
N ASN A 320 -7.57 51.62 20.09
CA ASN A 320 -6.64 50.69 20.73
C ASN A 320 -7.29 49.32 20.99
N GLY A 321 -8.54 49.29 21.43
CA GLY A 321 -9.30 48.05 21.59
C GLY A 321 -9.44 47.28 20.27
N LYS A 322 -9.84 47.98 19.19
CA LYS A 322 -9.92 47.37 17.84
C LYS A 322 -8.58 46.82 17.35
N LEU A 323 -7.49 47.55 17.58
CA LEU A 323 -6.13 47.10 17.23
C LEU A 323 -5.75 45.82 17.98
N SER A 324 -6.05 45.74 19.27
CA SER A 324 -5.81 44.53 20.07
C SER A 324 -6.59 43.33 19.52
N THR A 325 -7.88 43.48 19.24
CA THR A 325 -8.71 42.41 18.65
C THR A 325 -8.18 41.97 17.28
N ALA A 326 -7.78 42.92 16.43
CA ALA A 326 -7.23 42.61 15.12
C ALA A 326 -5.92 41.80 15.22
N ASN A 327 -5.03 42.16 16.15
CA ASN A 327 -3.78 41.41 16.39
C ASN A 327 -4.04 39.97 16.86
N THR A 328 -4.97 39.77 17.81
CA THR A 328 -5.33 38.41 18.27
C THR A 328 -5.95 37.57 17.14
N THR A 329 -6.75 38.20 16.28
CA THR A 329 -7.34 37.53 15.11
C THR A 329 -6.26 37.13 14.10
N LEU A 330 -5.28 38.02 13.86
CA LEU A 330 -4.13 37.73 13.00
C LEU A 330 -3.32 36.54 13.50
N GLU A 331 -3.01 36.50 14.80
CA GLU A 331 -2.29 35.38 15.42
C GLU A 331 -3.05 34.05 15.25
N THR A 332 -4.37 34.08 15.47
CA THR A 332 -5.23 32.90 15.26
C THR A 332 -5.19 32.42 13.80
N ALA A 333 -5.26 33.35 12.83
CA ALA A 333 -5.17 33.01 11.41
C ALA A 333 -3.79 32.44 11.04
N GLN A 334 -2.70 32.99 11.58
CA GLN A 334 -1.34 32.49 11.37
C GLN A 334 -1.14 31.08 11.94
N ASN A 335 -1.72 30.80 13.11
CA ASN A 335 -1.71 29.47 13.70
C ASN A 335 -2.49 28.46 12.83
N GLY A 336 -3.68 28.85 12.34
CA GLY A 336 -4.46 28.04 11.40
C GLY A 336 -3.72 27.75 10.09
N LEU A 337 -2.98 28.74 9.55
CA LEU A 337 -2.15 28.56 8.36
C LEU A 337 -1.04 27.52 8.60
N SER A 338 -0.35 27.60 9.73
CA SER A 338 0.70 26.63 10.10
C SER A 338 0.16 25.20 10.18
N GLN A 339 -1.03 25.02 10.78
CA GLN A 339 -1.68 23.70 10.86
C GLN A 339 -2.07 23.16 9.48
N LEU A 340 -2.60 24.00 8.58
CA LEU A 340 -2.91 23.60 7.21
C LEU A 340 -1.65 23.21 6.43
N GLN A 341 -0.54 23.91 6.63
CA GLN A 341 0.75 23.58 6.01
C GLN A 341 1.29 22.22 6.50
N ALA A 342 1.17 21.92 7.80
CA ALA A 342 1.54 20.61 8.32
C ALA A 342 0.70 19.50 7.67
N LYS A 343 -0.64 19.67 7.65
CA LYS A 343 -1.55 18.71 7.02
C LYS A 343 -1.28 18.51 5.53
N LYS A 344 -0.89 19.58 4.81
CA LYS A 344 -0.44 19.49 3.42
C LYS A 344 0.78 18.57 3.29
N GLY A 345 1.75 18.68 4.20
CA GLY A 345 2.93 17.81 4.25
C GLY A 345 2.56 16.33 4.43
N ASP A 346 1.65 16.03 5.37
CA ASP A 346 1.19 14.66 5.62
C ASP A 346 0.48 14.05 4.40
N VAL A 347 -0.45 14.79 3.81
CA VAL A 347 -1.19 14.33 2.62
C VAL A 347 -0.25 14.16 1.42
N THR A 348 0.73 15.05 1.26
CA THR A 348 1.74 14.92 0.19
C THR A 348 2.55 13.64 0.36
N SER A 349 2.95 13.31 1.59
CA SER A 349 3.70 12.09 1.90
C SER A 349 2.87 10.84 1.64
N ALA A 350 1.61 10.81 2.08
CA ALA A 350 0.69 9.71 1.81
C ALA A 350 0.45 9.52 0.29
N LEU A 351 0.31 10.62 -0.45
CA LEU A 351 0.14 10.58 -1.91
C LEU A 351 1.36 9.98 -2.61
N ALA A 352 2.58 10.30 -2.15
CA ALA A 352 3.80 9.72 -2.67
C ALA A 352 3.85 8.19 -2.46
N THR A 353 3.50 7.72 -1.25
CA THR A 353 3.42 6.29 -0.95
C THR A 353 2.41 5.57 -1.85
N LEU A 354 1.18 6.09 -1.97
CA LEU A 354 0.15 5.49 -2.82
C LEU A 354 0.55 5.46 -4.29
N THR A 355 1.21 6.52 -4.77
CA THR A 355 1.71 6.59 -6.15
C THR A 355 2.78 5.52 -6.39
N GLU A 356 3.68 5.31 -5.43
CA GLU A 356 4.72 4.29 -5.56
C GLU A 356 4.15 2.87 -5.49
N THR A 357 3.13 2.63 -4.65
CA THR A 357 2.41 1.35 -4.65
C THR A 357 1.70 1.10 -5.99
N GLN A 358 1.06 2.13 -6.56
CA GLN A 358 0.42 2.00 -7.87
C GLN A 358 1.42 1.62 -8.97
N LYS A 359 2.61 2.22 -8.99
CA LYS A 359 3.66 1.84 -9.96
C LYS A 359 4.09 0.38 -9.84
N GLN A 360 4.15 -0.17 -8.63
CA GLN A 360 4.49 -1.58 -8.41
C GLN A 360 3.40 -2.51 -8.96
N VAL A 361 2.13 -2.15 -8.73
CA VAL A 361 0.97 -2.84 -9.34
C VAL A 361 1.04 -2.80 -10.86
N ASP A 362 1.25 -1.62 -11.44
CA ASP A 362 1.33 -1.43 -12.89
C ASP A 362 2.50 -2.22 -13.49
N SER A 363 3.66 -2.25 -12.82
CA SER A 363 4.84 -2.99 -13.27
C SER A 363 4.59 -4.50 -13.32
N LEU A 364 3.95 -5.06 -12.30
CA LEU A 364 3.61 -6.49 -12.27
C LEU A 364 2.52 -6.83 -13.29
N ASN A 365 1.47 -6.01 -13.41
CA ASN A 365 0.43 -6.18 -14.42
C ASN A 365 1.00 -6.14 -15.84
N ASN A 366 1.91 -5.20 -16.12
CA ASN A 366 2.59 -5.11 -17.41
C ASN A 366 3.45 -6.34 -17.70
N ALA A 367 4.15 -6.86 -16.70
CA ALA A 367 4.92 -8.10 -16.84
C ALA A 367 4.01 -9.30 -17.14
N LEU A 368 2.87 -9.43 -16.44
CA LEU A 368 1.89 -10.49 -16.69
C LEU A 368 1.27 -10.40 -18.09
N ASN A 369 0.99 -9.19 -18.58
CA ASN A 369 0.43 -8.98 -19.92
C ASN A 369 1.40 -9.36 -21.05
N GLN A 370 2.71 -9.42 -20.79
CA GLN A 370 3.71 -9.92 -21.75
C GLN A 370 3.77 -11.44 -21.82
N ILE A 371 3.12 -12.15 -20.88
CA ILE A 371 3.08 -13.60 -20.84
C ILE A 371 1.86 -14.08 -21.65
N GLN A 372 2.11 -14.92 -22.66
CA GLN A 372 1.04 -15.48 -23.47
C GLN A 372 0.14 -16.41 -22.65
N HIS A 373 0.74 -17.41 -21.99
CA HIS A 373 0.07 -18.35 -21.10
C HIS A 373 0.84 -18.48 -19.80
N LEU A 374 0.19 -18.23 -18.66
CA LEU A 374 0.77 -18.41 -17.34
C LEU A 374 0.45 -19.83 -16.85
N GLN A 375 1.29 -20.77 -17.24
CA GLN A 375 1.21 -22.19 -16.88
C GLN A 375 1.94 -22.45 -15.57
N ILE A 376 1.21 -22.94 -14.57
CA ILE A 376 1.76 -23.31 -13.27
C ILE A 376 1.01 -24.54 -12.80
N SER A 377 1.73 -25.62 -12.51
CA SER A 377 1.12 -26.84 -11.98
C SER A 377 0.82 -26.70 -10.49
N GLU A 378 -0.16 -27.45 -10.03
CA GLU A 378 -0.26 -27.86 -8.63
C GLU A 378 1.02 -28.61 -8.20
N ILE A 379 1.26 -28.72 -6.89
CA ILE A 379 2.47 -29.32 -6.36
C ILE A 379 2.15 -30.67 -5.75
N THR A 380 2.92 -31.68 -6.16
CA THR A 380 2.81 -33.04 -5.60
C THR A 380 4.10 -33.41 -4.88
N LYS A 381 3.99 -34.05 -3.71
CA LYS A 381 5.14 -34.67 -3.03
C LYS A 381 5.28 -36.11 -3.50
N VAL A 382 6.47 -36.46 -3.99
CA VAL A 382 6.84 -37.82 -4.38
C VAL A 382 7.98 -38.32 -3.50
N GLU A 383 7.83 -39.47 -2.87
CA GLU A 383 8.87 -40.14 -2.10
C GLU A 383 9.21 -41.49 -2.73
N LEU A 384 10.42 -41.63 -3.25
CA LEU A 384 10.92 -42.88 -3.84
C LEU A 384 12.07 -43.41 -2.98
N ASN A 385 11.94 -44.64 -2.47
CA ASN A 385 12.95 -45.30 -1.63
C ASN A 385 13.43 -44.43 -0.44
N GLY A 386 12.50 -43.76 0.25
CA GLY A 386 12.79 -42.92 1.41
C GLY A 386 13.33 -41.51 1.08
N LYS A 387 13.36 -41.11 -0.20
CA LYS A 387 13.78 -39.78 -0.64
C LYS A 387 12.58 -39.00 -1.19
N ALA A 388 12.17 -37.97 -0.45
CA ALA A 388 11.10 -37.07 -0.85
C ALA A 388 11.61 -35.96 -1.79
N GLN A 389 10.79 -35.61 -2.78
CA GLN A 389 10.93 -34.48 -3.69
C GLN A 389 9.57 -33.82 -3.93
N TYR A 390 9.56 -32.53 -4.22
CA TYR A 390 8.36 -31.78 -4.61
C TYR A 390 8.37 -31.60 -6.11
N VAL A 391 7.29 -32.04 -6.75
CA VAL A 391 7.11 -32.07 -8.19
C VAL A 391 6.15 -30.94 -8.57
N TYR A 392 6.63 -30.07 -9.46
CA TYR A 392 5.86 -28.97 -10.05
C TYR A 392 6.46 -28.60 -11.41
N GLY A 393 5.69 -27.87 -12.22
CA GLY A 393 6.10 -27.44 -13.55
C GLY A 393 5.49 -26.09 -13.94
N PHE A 394 6.12 -25.44 -14.92
CA PHE A 394 5.68 -24.17 -15.49
C PHE A 394 5.47 -24.25 -17.01
N ASN A 395 5.30 -25.48 -17.52
CA ASN A 395 5.09 -25.76 -18.92
C ASN A 395 4.03 -26.87 -19.02
N ALA A 396 2.88 -26.51 -19.58
CA ALA A 396 1.75 -27.42 -19.72
C ALA A 396 1.47 -27.70 -21.20
N GLU A 397 0.97 -28.89 -21.48
CA GLU A 397 0.28 -29.19 -22.74
C GLU A 397 -1.21 -28.86 -22.58
N ALA A 398 -1.85 -28.37 -23.64
CA ALA A 398 -3.30 -28.15 -23.62
C ALA A 398 -4.00 -29.52 -23.56
N SER A 399 -4.85 -29.72 -22.56
CA SER A 399 -5.61 -30.96 -22.40
C SER A 399 -6.71 -31.12 -23.45
N ASN A 400 -7.15 -30.00 -24.04
CA ASN A 400 -8.30 -29.88 -24.95
C ASN A 400 -9.66 -30.22 -24.33
N PHE A 401 -9.77 -30.21 -23.00
CA PHE A 401 -11.04 -30.26 -22.27
C PHE A 401 -10.96 -29.40 -21.00
N THR A 402 -12.08 -29.20 -20.33
CA THR A 402 -12.14 -28.56 -19.01
C THR A 402 -12.99 -29.37 -18.05
N ALA A 403 -12.82 -29.17 -16.75
CA ALA A 403 -13.68 -29.76 -15.74
C ALA A 403 -15.14 -29.34 -15.96
N LYS A 404 -16.09 -30.24 -15.70
CA LYS A 404 -17.52 -30.06 -16.01
C LYS A 404 -18.25 -29.26 -14.93
N ASP A 405 -17.68 -29.17 -13.74
CA ASP A 405 -18.19 -28.40 -12.62
C ASP A 405 -17.90 -26.90 -12.76
N ASP A 406 -16.70 -26.51 -13.17
CA ASP A 406 -16.29 -25.10 -13.27
C ASP A 406 -16.06 -24.58 -14.70
N GLY A 407 -15.94 -25.48 -15.68
CA GLY A 407 -15.69 -25.16 -17.08
C GLY A 407 -14.31 -24.58 -17.38
N GLN A 408 -13.38 -24.55 -16.41
CA GLN A 408 -12.10 -23.83 -16.50
C GLN A 408 -10.89 -24.68 -16.08
N SER A 409 -11.03 -25.48 -15.02
CA SER A 409 -9.98 -26.38 -14.51
C SER A 409 -9.67 -27.49 -15.51
N TYR A 410 -8.55 -28.19 -15.29
CA TYR A 410 -8.08 -29.32 -16.11
C TYR A 410 -7.77 -28.98 -17.57
N SER A 411 -7.59 -27.70 -17.89
CA SER A 411 -7.21 -27.23 -19.23
C SER A 411 -5.74 -27.51 -19.57
N GLY A 412 -4.88 -27.72 -18.57
CA GLY A 412 -3.45 -27.99 -18.73
C GLY A 412 -3.05 -29.36 -18.18
N VAL A 413 -2.14 -30.03 -18.89
CA VAL A 413 -1.51 -31.30 -18.49
C VAL A 413 -0.04 -31.05 -18.21
N PHE A 414 0.41 -31.43 -17.01
CA PHE A 414 1.80 -31.34 -16.60
C PHE A 414 2.40 -32.73 -16.46
N SER A 415 3.45 -33.00 -17.23
CA SER A 415 4.12 -34.30 -17.23
C SER A 415 5.41 -34.24 -16.42
N TRP A 416 5.61 -35.24 -15.56
CA TRP A 416 6.84 -35.42 -14.80
C TRP A 416 7.34 -36.86 -14.95
N ASN A 417 8.65 -37.01 -15.15
CA ASN A 417 9.30 -38.31 -15.33
C ASN A 417 10.57 -38.38 -14.49
N GLN A 418 10.82 -39.55 -13.90
CA GLN A 418 12.05 -39.90 -13.22
C GLN A 418 12.59 -41.19 -13.82
N ALA A 419 13.82 -41.14 -14.31
CA ALA A 419 14.49 -42.32 -14.82
C ALA A 419 14.72 -43.36 -13.70
N GLY A 420 14.51 -44.63 -14.04
CA GLY A 420 14.83 -45.75 -13.16
C GLY A 420 16.32 -46.02 -13.06
N VAL A 421 16.69 -46.95 -12.18
CA VAL A 421 18.07 -47.44 -12.09
C VAL A 421 18.23 -48.57 -13.10
N PRO A 422 19.14 -48.46 -14.08
CA PRO A 422 19.37 -49.52 -15.04
C PRO A 422 19.67 -50.84 -14.32
N VAL A 423 19.02 -51.92 -14.75
CA VAL A 423 19.35 -53.26 -14.27
C VAL A 423 20.74 -53.57 -14.81
N ALA A 424 21.70 -53.88 -13.93
CA ALA A 424 23.01 -54.33 -14.35
C ALA A 424 22.82 -55.56 -15.24
N VAL A 425 23.26 -55.46 -16.50
CA VAL A 425 23.32 -56.63 -17.40
C VAL A 425 24.28 -57.61 -16.72
N PRO A 426 23.89 -58.86 -16.44
CA PRO A 426 24.83 -59.86 -15.95
C PRO A 426 25.96 -59.95 -16.96
N GLU A 427 27.20 -59.70 -16.54
CA GLU A 427 28.34 -59.98 -17.40
C GLU A 427 28.23 -61.44 -17.86
N PRO A 428 28.39 -61.75 -19.16
CA PRO A 428 28.46 -63.13 -19.60
C PRO A 428 29.70 -63.74 -18.93
N SER A 429 29.47 -64.46 -17.84
CA SER A 429 30.47 -65.20 -17.11
C SER A 429 31.11 -66.19 -18.07
N THR A 430 32.35 -65.92 -18.50
CA THR A 430 33.46 -66.88 -18.66
C THR A 430 33.18 -68.29 -19.25
N ILE A 431 32.12 -68.49 -20.05
CA ILE A 431 31.95 -69.65 -20.94
C ILE A 431 32.80 -69.43 -22.20
N LEU A 432 34.10 -69.26 -22.00
CA LEU A 432 35.16 -69.43 -22.99
C LEU A 432 36.34 -70.23 -22.41
N GLY A 433 36.25 -70.70 -21.17
CA GLY A 433 37.16 -71.70 -20.63
C GLY A 433 36.62 -73.10 -20.88
N LEU A 434 36.75 -73.63 -22.11
CA LEU A 434 36.79 -75.09 -22.42
C LEU A 434 36.86 -75.44 -23.94
N ILE A 435 37.38 -74.55 -24.81
CA ILE A 435 37.80 -74.94 -26.18
C ILE A 435 39.17 -74.33 -26.47
N ALA A 436 40.22 -74.80 -25.80
CA ALA A 436 41.60 -74.44 -26.14
C ALA A 436 42.66 -75.51 -25.81
N VAL A 437 42.25 -76.74 -25.43
CA VAL A 437 43.19 -77.84 -25.15
C VAL A 437 42.64 -79.13 -25.75
N GLY A 438 42.93 -79.41 -27.02
CA GLY A 438 42.49 -80.67 -27.64
C GLY A 438 42.56 -80.78 -29.16
N GLY A 439 43.45 -80.08 -29.86
CA GLY A 439 43.46 -80.12 -31.33
C GLY A 439 44.76 -79.66 -31.99
N LEU A 440 45.92 -80.15 -31.55
CA LEU A 440 47.19 -79.97 -32.27
C LEU A 440 48.07 -81.21 -32.19
N PHE A 441 47.50 -82.36 -32.58
CA PHE A 441 48.25 -83.55 -32.97
C PHE A 441 47.50 -84.24 -34.11
N GLY A 442 48.07 -84.22 -35.32
CA GLY A 442 47.58 -85.07 -36.41
C GLY A 442 47.63 -84.46 -37.81
N ALA A 443 48.81 -84.14 -38.34
CA ALA A 443 49.02 -84.15 -39.79
C ALA A 443 50.50 -84.40 -40.10
N ALA A 444 50.85 -85.68 -40.25
CA ALA A 444 52.12 -86.10 -40.82
C ALA A 444 51.88 -86.80 -42.18
N LYS A 445 52.58 -86.26 -43.20
CA LYS A 445 53.41 -87.00 -44.18
C LYS A 445 52.79 -87.45 -45.52
N ARG A 446 53.36 -86.91 -46.62
CA ARG A 446 54.11 -87.60 -47.71
C ARG A 446 54.62 -86.53 -48.71
N LYS A 447 55.96 -86.33 -48.88
CA LYS A 447 56.91 -86.96 -49.85
C LYS A 447 56.48 -86.78 -51.33
N ASN A 448 57.30 -86.28 -52.28
CA ASN A 448 58.65 -86.71 -52.66
C ASN A 448 59.29 -85.84 -53.79
N HIS A 449 60.64 -85.85 -53.88
CA HIS A 449 61.59 -85.67 -55.02
C HIS A 449 61.55 -84.37 -55.86
N SER A 450 62.64 -83.66 -56.19
CA SER A 450 64.04 -84.04 -56.52
C SER A 450 65.03 -82.95 -56.10
#